data_AF-A0A349B6C4-F1
#
_entry.id   AF-A0A349B6C4-F1
#
_cell.length_a   1.000
_cell.length_b   1.000
_cell.length_c   1.000
_cell.angle_alpha   90.00
_cell.angle_beta   90.00
_cell.angle_gamma   90.00
#
_symmetry.space_group_name_H-M   'P 1'
#
loop_
_entity.id
_entity.type
_entity.pdbx_description
1 polymer ?
#
loop_
_entity_poly.entity_id
_entity_poly.type
_entity_poly.pdbx_seq_one_letter_code
_entity_poly.pdbx_strand_id
1 'polypeptide(L)' 'VLIGEPGVGKTAIVEGLARRVVEGDVPETLKDKKVVSLDVSAMVAGAKYRGEFEERLKAVLKEITDSEGQVITFI' A
#
# COMPACT_ATOMS: atom_id res chain seq x y z
N VAL A 1 11.70 2.02 0.19
CA VAL A 1 11.55 2.74 -1.09
C VAL A 1 12.24 1.94 -2.18
N LEU A 2 11.53 1.57 -3.25
CA LEU A 2 12.11 0.88 -4.41
C LEU A 2 12.63 1.92 -5.42
N ILE A 3 13.95 1.98 -5.60
CA ILE A 3 14.61 2.94 -6.50
C ILE A 3 14.94 2.25 -7.83
N GLY A 4 14.76 2.96 -8.93
CA GLY A 4 14.94 2.44 -10.29
C GLY A 4 14.11 3.23 -11.31
N GLU A 5 14.34 2.98 -12.58
CA GLU A 5 13.61 3.61 -13.69
C GLU A 5 12.12 3.21 -13.71
N PRO A 6 11.24 4.00 -14.35
CA PRO A 6 9.87 3.57 -14.62
C PRO A 6 9.85 2.25 -15.41
N GLY A 7 8.90 1.36 -15.09
CA GLY A 7 8.71 0.12 -15.84
C GLY A 7 9.67 -1.03 -15.49
N VAL A 8 10.65 -0.85 -14.60
CA VAL A 8 11.61 -1.91 -14.21
C VAL A 8 11.02 -3.02 -13.31
N GLY A 9 9.69 -3.06 -13.15
CA GLY A 9 9.02 -4.11 -12.39
C GLY A 9 8.95 -3.88 -10.87
N LYS A 10 9.04 -2.62 -10.40
CA LYS A 10 8.86 -2.31 -8.97
C LYS A 10 7.54 -2.86 -8.40
N THR A 11 6.47 -2.77 -9.18
CA THR A 11 5.16 -3.35 -8.83
C THR A 11 5.21 -4.87 -8.73
N ALA A 12 5.89 -5.53 -9.68
CA ALA A 12 6.06 -6.99 -9.66
C ALA A 12 6.82 -7.49 -8.42
N ILE A 13 7.76 -6.69 -7.89
CA ILE A 13 8.43 -7.00 -6.63
C ILE A 13 7.43 -7.00 -5.46
N VAL A 14 6.53 -6.03 -5.41
CA VAL A 14 5.51 -5.91 -4.35
C VAL A 14 4.47 -7.03 -4.46
N GLU A 15 4.03 -7.36 -5.67
CA GLU A 15 3.15 -8.51 -5.91
C GLU A 15 3.81 -9.83 -5.50
N GLY A 16 5.10 -10.00 -5.82
CA GLY A 16 5.90 -11.13 -5.37
C GLY A 16 5.97 -11.22 -3.84
N LEU A 17 6.15 -10.08 -3.16
CA LEU A 17 6.12 -10.03 -1.69
C LEU A 17 4.74 -10.44 -1.16
N ALA A 18 3.65 -9.87 -1.69
CA ALA A 18 2.29 -10.20 -1.28
C ALA A 18 2.00 -11.70 -1.40
N ARG A 19 2.41 -12.30 -2.53
CA ARG A 19 2.31 -13.74 -2.76
C ARG A 19 3.09 -14.55 -1.71
N ARG A 20 4.34 -14.18 -1.44
CA ARG A 20 5.18 -14.87 -0.45
C ARG A 20 4.62 -14.77 0.96
N VAL A 21 4.00 -13.65 1.33
CA VAL A 21 3.31 -13.50 2.62
C VAL A 21 2.15 -14.48 2.72
N VAL A 22 1.34 -14.62 1.66
CA VAL A 22 0.23 -15.60 1.61
C VAL A 22 0.74 -17.05 1.66
N GLU A 23 1.85 -17.33 0.98
CA GLU A 23 2.49 -18.66 0.98
C GLU A 23 3.20 -18.98 2.31
N GLY A 24 3.34 -18.01 3.22
CA GLY A 24 4.09 -18.15 4.47
C GLY A 24 5.62 -18.20 4.27
N ASP A 25 6.11 -17.95 3.05
CA ASP A 25 7.53 -17.88 2.70
C ASP A 25 8.11 -16.48 3.00
N VAL A 26 7.98 -16.08 4.26
CA VAL A 26 8.50 -14.81 4.79
C VAL A 26 8.96 -14.98 6.23
N PRO A 27 9.85 -14.10 6.73
CA PRO A 27 10.17 -14.05 8.16
C PRO A 27 8.93 -13.91 9.04
N GLU A 28 8.99 -14.38 10.28
CA GLU A 28 7.89 -14.28 11.27
C GLU A 28 7.36 -12.85 11.41
N THR A 29 8.24 -11.85 11.30
CA THR A 29 7.86 -10.43 11.39
C THR A 29 6.97 -9.95 10.25
N LEU A 30 6.81 -10.71 9.17
CA LEU A 30 5.97 -10.39 8.01
C LEU A 30 4.81 -11.38 7.85
N LYS A 31 4.77 -12.47 8.62
CA LYS A 31 3.66 -13.40 8.58
C LYS A 31 2.36 -12.71 8.97
N ASP A 32 1.28 -13.16 8.35
CA ASP A 32 -0.10 -12.70 8.57
C ASP A 32 -0.35 -11.21 8.29
N LYS A 33 0.66 -10.45 7.86
CA LYS A 33 0.49 -9.05 7.44
C LYS A 33 -0.23 -8.97 6.11
N LYS A 34 -1.07 -7.94 5.95
CA LYS A 34 -1.70 -7.62 4.67
C LYS A 34 -0.83 -6.66 3.89
N VAL A 35 -0.51 -7.01 2.64
CA VAL A 35 0.14 -6.09 1.70
C VAL A 35 -0.94 -5.40 0.89
N VAL A 36 -1.00 -4.07 0.95
CA VAL A 36 -1.99 -3.25 0.22
C VAL A 36 -1.27 -2.19 -0.62
N SER A 37 -1.84 -1.87 -1.78
CA SER A 37 -1.38 -0.77 -2.61
C SER A 37 -2.34 0.40 -2.50
N LEU A 38 -1.79 1.60 -2.38
CA LEU A 38 -2.50 2.86 -2.31
C LEU A 38 -2.38 3.58 -3.65
N ASP A 39 -3.47 3.61 -4.42
CA ASP A 39 -3.51 4.39 -5.65
C ASP A 39 -3.87 5.86 -5.35
N VAL A 40 -2.85 6.70 -5.26
CA VAL A 40 -3.01 8.15 -5.06
C VAL A 40 -3.73 8.80 -6.25
N SER A 41 -3.53 8.31 -7.47
CA SER A 41 -4.19 8.85 -8.67
C SER A 41 -5.70 8.63 -8.61
N ALA A 42 -6.13 7.46 -8.15
CA ALA A 42 -7.55 7.15 -7.92
C ALA A 42 -8.18 8.03 -6.84
N MET A 43 -7.43 8.42 -5.80
CA MET A 43 -7.93 9.32 -4.75
C MET A 43 -8.17 10.74 -5.24
N VAL A 44 -7.29 11.22 -6.13
CA VAL A 44 -7.40 12.52 -6.78
C VAL A 44 -8.52 12.49 -7.83
N ALA A 45 -8.71 11.36 -8.51
CA ALA A 45 -9.80 11.18 -9.46
C ALA A 45 -11.17 11.40 -8.79
N GLY A 46 -11.95 12.30 -9.38
CA GLY A 46 -13.29 12.64 -8.90
C GLY A 46 -13.34 13.57 -7.68
N ALA A 47 -12.20 13.98 -7.11
CA ALA A 47 -12.19 15.04 -6.10
C ALA A 47 -12.48 16.39 -6.78
N LYS A 48 -13.62 17.01 -6.45
CA LYS A 48 -13.99 18.33 -7.02
C LYS A 48 -13.20 19.47 -6.42
N TYR A 49 -12.73 19.27 -5.19
CA TYR A 49 -11.97 20.23 -4.42
C TYR A 49 -10.80 19.53 -3.73
N ARG A 50 -9.69 20.25 -3.53
CA ARG A 50 -8.49 19.72 -2.85
C ARG A 50 -8.80 19.13 -1.46
N GLY A 51 -9.77 19.70 -0.74
CA GLY A 51 -10.17 19.20 0.59
C GLY A 51 -10.74 17.78 0.58
N GLU A 52 -11.44 17.38 -0.48
CA GLU A 52 -12.03 16.04 -0.59
C GLU A 52 -10.94 14.96 -0.73
N PHE A 53 -9.88 15.24 -1.48
CA PHE A 53 -8.70 14.37 -1.53
C PHE A 53 -8.04 14.24 -0.15
N GLU A 54 -7.86 15.36 0.56
CA GLU A 54 -7.24 15.35 1.88
C GLU A 54 -8.07 14.57 2.91
N GLU A 55 -9.41 14.65 2.87
CA GLU A 55 -10.30 13.86 3.72
C GLU A 55 -10.21 12.36 3.43
N ARG A 56 -10.21 11.97 2.15
CA ARG A 56 -10.03 10.56 1.75
C ARG A 56 -8.68 10.03 2.20
N LEU A 57 -7.61 10.79 2.00
CA LEU A 57 -6.27 10.41 2.45
C LEU A 57 -6.20 10.24 3.97
N LYS A 58 -6.78 11.17 4.73
CA LYS A 58 -6.85 11.06 6.20
C LYS A 58 -7.60 9.82 6.65
N ALA A 59 -8.71 9.48 6.01
CA ALA A 59 -9.48 8.28 6.33
C ALA A 59 -8.64 7.00 6.12
N VAL A 60 -7.91 6.91 5.00
CA VAL A 60 -7.05 5.76 4.73
C VAL A 60 -5.84 5.69 5.66
N LEU A 61 -5.19 6.81 5.96
CA LEU A 61 -4.10 6.86 6.94
C LEU A 61 -4.57 6.44 8.33
N LYS A 62 -5.79 6.82 8.71
CA LYS A 62 -6.40 6.37 9.95
C LYS A 62 -6.58 4.85 9.96
N GLU A 63 -7.15 4.26 8.91
CA GLU A 63 -7.33 2.81 8.80
C GLU A 63 -5.99 2.04 8.88
N ILE A 64 -4.95 2.55 8.22
CA ILE A 64 -3.59 1.98 8.31
C ILE A 64 -3.06 2.07 9.74
N THR A 65 -3.27 3.18 10.43
CA THR A 65 -2.81 3.38 11.82
C THR A 65 -3.56 2.46 12.78
N ASP A 66 -4.88 2.39 12.64
CA ASP A 66 -5.77 1.54 13.43
C ASP A 66 -5.53 0.05 13.18
N SER A 67 -4.82 -0.30 12.09
CA SER A 67 -4.38 -1.68 11.82
C SER A 67 -3.24 -2.16 12.71
N GLU A 68 -2.67 -1.32 13.58
CA GLU A 68 -1.63 -1.68 14.54
C GLU A 68 -0.43 -2.42 13.91
N GLY A 69 -0.03 -1.99 12.72
CA GLY A 69 1.10 -2.56 11.97
C GLY A 69 0.78 -3.89 11.28
N GLN A 70 -0.47 -4.33 11.24
CA GLN A 70 -0.90 -5.51 10.48
C GLN A 70 -0.94 -5.25 8.96
N VAL A 71 -0.91 -3.99 8.53
CA VAL A 71 -0.93 -3.60 7.12
C VAL A 71 0.43 -3.02 6.69
N ILE A 72 0.97 -3.55 5.59
CA ILE A 72 2.10 -2.99 4.84
C ILE A 72 1.50 -2.26 3.64
N THR A 73 1.68 -0.95 3.58
CA THR A 73 1.16 -0.12 2.48
C THR A 73 2.26 0.23 1.49
N PHE A 74 1.98 0.04 0.20
CA PHE A 74 2.81 0.47 -0.91
C PHE A 74 2.14 1.63 -1.68
N ILE A 75 2.90 2.64 -2.08
CA ILE A 75 2.44 3.83 -2.81
C ILE A 75 3.20 3.91 -4.13
#